data_AF-A0A3B0U6H1-F1
#
_entry.id   AF-A0A3B0U6H1-F1
#
_cell.length_a   1.000
_cell.length_b   1.000
_cell.length_c   1.000
_cell.angle_alpha   90.00
_cell.angle_beta   90.00
_cell.angle_gamma   90.00
#
_symmetry.space_group_name_H-M   'P 1'
#
loop_
_entity.id
_entity.type
_entity.pdbx_description
1 polymer ?
#
loop_
_entity_poly.entity_id
_entity_poly.type
_entity_poly.pdbx_seq_one_letter_code
_entity_poly.pdbx_strand_id
1 'polypeptide(L)'
;MNYEILISFIGASMLLTLMPGPDIIYVLVQSITNGKKYGIVTALGLVSGILIHTSLVAFGISAILKQSENLYFTIKLFGAFYLMYLAFQTYKSTDEIFLDSKTTKKNLINLYKQGFIMNVLNPKVSIFFLAFFPGFLYSTAQNTII
;
A
#
# COMPACT_ATOMS: atom_id res chain seq x y z
N MET A 1 -7.42 18.28 -15.99
CA MET A 1 -7.03 17.06 -15.24
C MET A 1 -5.75 16.57 -15.87
N ASN A 2 -4.65 16.48 -15.11
CA ASN A 2 -3.36 16.05 -15.67
C ASN A 2 -3.36 14.52 -15.80
N TYR A 3 -3.62 14.03 -17.02
CA TYR A 3 -3.72 12.60 -17.31
C TYR A 3 -2.38 11.87 -17.14
N GLU A 4 -1.24 12.54 -17.34
CA GLU A 4 0.08 11.95 -17.16
C GLU A 4 0.33 11.59 -15.69
N ILE A 5 -0.04 12.48 -14.77
CA ILE A 5 0.03 12.23 -13.32
C ILE A 5 -0.88 11.05 -12.95
N LEU A 6 -2.11 11.03 -13.48
CA LEU A 6 -3.07 9.96 -13.19
C LEU A 6 -2.57 8.59 -13.68
N ILE A 7 -2.09 8.51 -14.92
CA ILE A 7 -1.57 7.26 -15.51
C ILE A 7 -0.34 6.78 -14.74
N SER A 8 0.58 7.69 -14.41
CA SER A 8 1.80 7.36 -13.65
C SER A 8 1.45 6.88 -12.23
N PHE A 9 0.47 7.51 -11.58
CA PHE A 9 0.01 7.11 -10.25
C PHE A 9 -0.68 5.73 -10.27
N ILE A 10 -1.53 5.48 -11.27
CA ILE A 10 -2.17 4.17 -11.47
C ILE A 10 -1.10 3.09 -11.66
N GLY A 11 -0.13 3.33 -12.55
CA GLY A 11 0.97 2.39 -12.80
C GLY A 11 1.77 2.07 -11.53
N ALA A 12 2.16 3.10 -10.78
CA ALA A 12 2.88 2.91 -9.50
C ALA A 12 2.05 2.14 -8.46
N SER A 13 0.76 2.47 -8.35
CA SER A 13 -0.17 1.81 -7.42
C SER A 13 -0.41 0.34 -7.79
N MET A 14 -0.50 0.03 -9.09
CA MET A 14 -0.60 -1.34 -9.60
C MET A 14 0.66 -2.13 -9.25
N LEU A 15 1.85 -1.59 -9.52
CA LEU A 15 3.10 -2.25 -9.16
C LEU A 15 3.18 -2.55 -7.67
N LEU A 16 2.86 -1.57 -6.82
CA LEU A 16 2.82 -1.77 -5.36
C LEU A 16 1.83 -2.85 -4.93
N THR A 17 0.66 -2.89 -5.56
CA THR A 17 -0.39 -3.87 -5.26
C THR A 17 0.02 -5.28 -5.67
N LEU A 18 0.74 -5.41 -6.80
CA LEU A 18 1.28 -6.69 -7.27
C LEU A 18 2.47 -7.18 -6.45
N MET A 19 3.19 -6.29 -5.76
CA MET A 19 4.30 -6.70 -4.88
C MET A 19 3.77 -7.61 -3.76
N PRO A 20 4.29 -8.85 -3.64
CA PRO A 20 3.91 -9.77 -2.59
C PRO A 20 4.09 -9.12 -1.23
N GLY A 21 3.00 -9.08 -0.46
CA GLY A 21 2.99 -8.57 0.89
C GLY A 21 2.09 -9.44 1.74
N PRO A 22 2.21 -9.34 3.07
CA PRO A 22 1.40 -10.14 3.97
C PRO A 22 -0.10 -9.89 3.71
N ASP A 23 -0.49 -8.67 3.31
CA ASP A 23 -1.85 -8.27 3.03
C ASP A 23 -2.47 -9.00 1.83
N ILE A 24 -1.79 -8.97 0.68
CA ILE A 24 -2.24 -9.65 -0.53
C ILE A 24 -2.22 -11.17 -0.34
N ILE A 25 -1.17 -11.70 0.30
CA ILE A 25 -1.08 -13.13 0.64
C ILE A 25 -2.26 -13.53 1.54
N TYR A 26 -2.60 -12.72 2.53
CA TYR A 26 -3.72 -13.02 3.43
C TYR A 26 -5.06 -13.05 2.69
N VAL A 27 -5.30 -12.12 1.77
CA VAL A 27 -6.50 -12.16 0.90
C VAL A 27 -6.52 -13.42 0.04
N LEU A 28 -5.39 -13.81 -0.54
CA LEU A 28 -5.26 -15.02 -1.35
C LEU A 28 -5.55 -16.27 -0.53
N VAL A 29 -4.93 -16.40 0.65
CA VAL A 29 -5.17 -17.50 1.59
C VAL A 29 -6.66 -17.57 1.95
N GLN A 30 -7.29 -16.47 2.35
CA GLN A 30 -8.72 -16.46 2.68
C GLN A 30 -9.62 -16.80 1.49
N SER A 31 -9.25 -16.38 0.28
CA SER A 31 -9.98 -16.69 -0.94
C SER A 31 -9.92 -18.17 -1.29
N ILE A 32 -8.73 -18.78 -1.14
CA ILE A 32 -8.47 -20.19 -1.46
C ILE A 32 -9.06 -21.12 -0.39
N THR A 33 -8.88 -20.80 0.90
CA THR A 33 -9.28 -21.69 2.00
C THR A 33 -10.76 -21.57 2.37
N ASN A 34 -11.31 -20.35 2.36
CA ASN A 34 -12.66 -20.07 2.84
C ASN A 34 -13.63 -19.65 1.71
N GLY A 35 -13.12 -19.38 0.51
CA GLY A 35 -13.89 -19.03 -0.68
C GLY A 35 -13.93 -17.53 -0.98
N LYS A 36 -14.32 -17.18 -2.21
CA LYS A 36 -14.26 -15.81 -2.76
C LYS A 36 -14.86 -14.72 -1.86
N LYS A 37 -15.96 -15.02 -1.15
CA LYS A 37 -16.64 -14.07 -0.26
C LYS A 37 -15.72 -13.58 0.86
N TYR A 38 -14.94 -14.49 1.44
CA TYR A 38 -14.03 -14.18 2.57
C TYR A 38 -12.84 -13.35 2.09
N GLY A 39 -12.32 -13.66 0.89
CA GLY A 39 -11.34 -12.83 0.19
C GLY A 39 -11.82 -11.40 -0.05
N ILE A 40 -13.01 -11.25 -0.65
CA ILE A 40 -13.59 -9.93 -0.96
C ILE A 40 -13.79 -9.10 0.30
N VAL A 41 -14.34 -9.68 1.38
CA VAL A 41 -14.55 -8.95 2.64
C VAL A 41 -13.23 -8.52 3.28
N THR A 42 -12.21 -9.37 3.21
CA THR A 42 -10.86 -9.02 3.67
C THR A 42 -10.26 -7.87 2.84
N ALA A 43 -10.42 -7.93 1.51
CA ALA A 43 -9.95 -6.89 0.60
C ALA A 43 -10.66 -5.54 0.83
N LEU A 44 -11.98 -5.55 1.11
CA LEU A 44 -12.71 -4.34 1.50
C LEU A 44 -12.15 -3.70 2.77
N GLY A 45 -11.75 -4.53 3.74
CA GLY A 45 -11.04 -4.08 4.93
C GLY A 45 -9.72 -3.40 4.57
N LEU A 46 -8.90 -4.04 3.73
CA LEU A 46 -7.63 -3.48 3.26
C LEU A 46 -7.83 -2.13 2.56
N VAL A 47 -8.76 -2.03 1.61
CA VAL A 47 -9.07 -0.81 0.87
C VAL A 47 -9.52 0.32 1.79
N SER A 48 -10.29 0.00 2.83
CA SER A 48 -10.71 0.98 3.83
C SER A 48 -9.51 1.52 4.64
N GLY A 49 -8.47 0.71 4.86
CA GLY A 49 -7.22 1.15 5.48
C GLY A 49 -6.44 2.14 4.61
N ILE A 50 -6.50 1.99 3.27
CA ILE A 50 -5.86 2.93 2.33
C ILE A 50 -6.44 4.35 2.49
N LEU A 51 -7.72 4.49 2.83
CA LEU A 51 -8.34 5.79 3.09
C LEU A 51 -7.68 6.52 4.26
N ILE A 52 -7.21 5.81 5.29
CA ILE A 52 -6.49 6.40 6.42
C ILE A 52 -5.15 6.97 5.95
N HIS A 53 -4.34 6.17 5.25
CA HIS A 53 -3.06 6.62 4.69
C HIS A 53 -3.24 7.82 3.76
N THR A 54 -4.23 7.74 2.87
CA THR A 54 -4.55 8.82 1.93
C THR A 54 -4.95 10.10 2.66
N SER A 55 -5.81 10.00 3.68
CA SER A 55 -6.27 11.15 4.46
C SER A 55 -5.13 11.76 5.28
N LEU A 56 -4.29 10.94 5.93
CA LEU A 56 -3.13 11.39 6.69
C LEU A 56 -2.15 12.18 5.81
N VAL A 57 -1.90 11.71 4.60
CA VAL A 57 -0.99 12.40 3.70
C VAL A 57 -1.66 13.62 3.07
N ALA A 58 -2.89 13.51 2.56
CA ALA A 58 -3.59 14.60 1.88
C ALA A 58 -3.88 15.80 2.81
N PHE A 59 -4.28 15.55 4.06
CA PHE A 59 -4.70 16.60 5.00
C PHE A 59 -3.70 16.90 6.12
N GLY A 60 -2.71 16.04 6.36
CA GLY A 60 -1.76 16.20 7.46
C GLY A 60 -0.33 16.37 6.99
N ILE A 61 0.30 15.24 6.67
CA ILE A 61 1.76 15.13 6.54
C ILE A 61 2.28 15.91 5.34
N SER A 62 1.52 15.99 4.25
CA SER A 62 1.98 16.70 3.05
C SER A 62 2.28 18.18 3.25
N ALA A 63 1.53 18.87 4.11
CA ALA A 63 1.77 20.29 4.39
C ALA A 63 3.13 20.50 5.08
N ILE A 64 3.52 19.57 5.95
CA ILE A 64 4.81 19.57 6.65
C ILE A 64 5.94 19.24 5.66
N LEU A 65 5.74 18.23 4.81
CA LEU A 65 6.74 17.83 3.80
C LEU A 65 6.99 18.93 2.76
N LYS A 66 5.98 19.75 2.45
CA LYS A 66 6.12 20.90 1.56
C LYS A 66 7.03 21.99 2.14
N GLN A 67 7.17 22.09 3.46
CA GLN A 67 7.97 23.13 4.10
C GLN A 67 9.48 22.88 4.01
N SER A 68 9.91 21.63 3.82
CA SER A 68 11.33 21.27 3.75
C SER A 68 11.60 20.24 2.66
N GLU A 69 12.20 20.69 1.57
CA GLU A 69 12.62 19.85 0.45
C GLU A 69 13.63 18.77 0.89
N ASN A 70 14.55 19.11 1.80
CA ASN A 70 15.54 18.17 2.34
C ASN A 70 14.88 17.06 3.16
N LEU A 71 13.86 17.39 3.97
CA LEU A 71 13.11 16.39 4.73
C LEU A 71 12.36 15.44 3.79
N TYR A 72 11.67 16.00 2.79
CA TYR A 72 10.94 15.20 1.82
C TYR A 72 11.88 14.32 0.98
N PHE A 73 13.03 14.85 0.55
CA PHE A 73 14.06 14.08 -0.15
C PHE A 73 14.60 12.93 0.69
N THR A 74 14.86 13.17 1.99
CA THR A 74 15.33 12.14 2.92
C THR A 74 14.30 11.01 3.04
N ILE A 75 13.02 11.35 3.22
CA ILE A 75 11.93 10.36 3.30
C ILE A 75 11.81 9.57 1.99
N LYS A 76 11.92 10.23 0.84
CA LYS A 76 11.96 9.55 -0.47
C LYS A 76 13.08 8.53 -0.56
N LEU A 77 14.29 8.92 -0.14
CA LEU A 77 15.46 8.07 -0.19
C LEU A 77 15.31 6.86 0.74
N PHE A 78 14.85 7.06 1.98
CA PHE A 78 14.54 5.98 2.91
C PHE A 78 13.45 5.04 2.36
N GLY A 79 12.39 5.60 1.78
CA GLY A 79 11.31 4.81 1.20
C GLY A 79 11.77 3.96 0.02
N ALA A 80 12.62 4.51 -0.85
CA ALA A 80 13.22 3.78 -1.96
C ALA A 80 14.09 2.61 -1.48
N PHE A 81 14.97 2.84 -0.52
CA PHE A 81 15.79 1.78 0.07
C PHE A 81 14.95 0.70 0.74
N TYR A 82 13.89 1.08 1.45
CA TYR A 82 12.99 0.12 2.09
C TYR A 82 12.23 -0.74 1.08
N LEU A 83 11.72 -0.14 0.00
CA LEU A 83 11.05 -0.91 -1.07
C LEU A 83 12.04 -1.84 -1.79
N MET A 84 13.28 -1.42 -1.99
CA MET A 84 14.34 -2.27 -2.55
C MET A 84 14.69 -3.43 -1.62
N TYR A 85 14.75 -3.17 -0.31
CA TYR A 85 14.91 -4.21 0.71
C TYR A 85 13.76 -5.22 0.67
N LEU A 86 12.51 -4.76 0.60
CA LEU A 86 11.35 -5.66 0.47
C LEU A 86 11.39 -6.47 -0.84
N ALA A 87 11.78 -5.85 -1.95
CA ALA A 87 11.94 -6.54 -3.22
C ALA A 87 12.99 -7.66 -3.12
N PHE A 88 14.13 -7.39 -2.49
CA PHE A 88 15.18 -8.39 -2.24
C PHE A 88 14.72 -9.51 -1.31
N GLN A 89 13.98 -9.17 -0.25
CA GLN A 89 13.45 -10.16 0.69
C GLN A 89 12.43 -11.09 0.01
N THR A 90 11.59 -10.53 -0.85
CA THR A 90 10.63 -11.29 -1.68
C THR A 90 11.35 -12.17 -2.69
N TYR A 91 12.45 -11.70 -3.30
CA TYR A 91 13.26 -12.50 -4.22
C TYR A 91 13.96 -13.68 -3.53
N LYS A 92 14.30 -13.54 -2.24
CA LYS A 92 14.98 -14.57 -1.44
C LYS A 92 14.04 -15.55 -0.73
N SER A 93 12.76 -15.24 -0.57
CA SER A 93 11.83 -16.09 0.16
C SER A 93 11.60 -17.41 -0.57
N THR A 94 11.65 -18.51 0.17
CA THR A 94 11.34 -19.86 -0.33
C THR A 94 9.81 -20.05 -0.32
N ASP A 95 9.24 -20.62 -1.39
CA ASP A 95 7.80 -20.65 -1.71
C ASP A 95 6.92 -21.53 -0.79
N GLU A 96 7.10 -21.50 0.53
CA GLU A 96 6.26 -22.24 1.46
C GLU A 96 5.10 -21.38 1.98
N ILE A 97 4.01 -21.37 1.21
CA ILE A 97 2.72 -20.85 1.70
C ILE A 97 2.11 -21.91 2.61
N PHE A 98 2.33 -21.79 3.92
CA PHE A 98 1.69 -22.66 4.92
C PHE A 98 0.18 -22.36 4.99
N LEU A 99 -0.60 -23.20 4.31
CA LEU A 99 -2.05 -23.21 4.41
C LEU A 99 -2.45 -24.07 5.61
N ASP A 100 -2.58 -23.45 6.78
CA ASP A 100 -3.08 -24.14 7.96
C ASP A 100 -4.57 -24.48 7.77
N SER A 101 -4.87 -25.74 7.48
CA SER A 101 -6.22 -26.23 7.14
C SER A 101 -7.19 -26.26 8.32
N LYS A 102 -6.74 -25.86 9.52
CA LYS A 102 -7.51 -25.88 10.78
C LYS A 102 -8.01 -24.50 11.23
N THR A 103 -8.08 -23.50 10.37
CA THR A 103 -8.69 -22.22 10.77
C THR A 103 -10.22 -22.36 10.80
N THR A 104 -10.82 -22.26 11.99
CA THR A 104 -12.26 -22.04 12.13
C THR A 104 -12.68 -20.86 11.26
N LYS A 105 -13.79 -21.00 10.52
CA LYS A 105 -14.31 -19.95 9.63
C LYS A 105 -14.49 -18.67 10.44
N LYS A 106 -13.60 -17.69 10.24
CA LYS A 106 -13.70 -16.39 10.91
C LYS A 106 -14.98 -15.70 10.45
N ASN A 107 -15.66 -15.04 11.38
CA ASN A 107 -16.78 -14.16 11.05
C ASN A 107 -16.32 -13.07 10.05
N LEU A 108 -17.16 -12.74 9.08
CA LEU A 108 -16.89 -11.73 8.04
C LEU A 108 -16.51 -10.36 8.64
N ILE A 109 -17.15 -9.96 9.74
CA ILE A 109 -16.82 -8.71 10.44
C ILE A 109 -15.37 -8.74 10.95
N ASN A 110 -14.92 -9.88 11.48
CA ASN A 110 -13.56 -10.03 11.98
C ASN A 110 -12.55 -10.04 10.84
N LEU A 111 -12.90 -10.60 9.68
CA LEU A 111 -12.04 -10.53 8.49
C LEU A 111 -11.92 -9.12 7.93
N TYR A 112 -13.02 -8.37 7.88
CA TYR A 112 -12.99 -6.97 7.49
C TYR A 112 -12.10 -6.15 8.45
N LYS A 113 -12.31 -6.27 9.77
CA LYS A 113 -11.49 -5.60 10.78
C LYS A 113 -10.02 -5.99 10.68
N GLN A 114 -9.75 -7.27 10.46
CA GLN A 114 -8.38 -7.76 10.31
C GLN A 114 -7.72 -7.19 9.07
N GLY A 115 -8.40 -7.18 7.91
CA GLY A 115 -7.90 -6.51 6.71
C GLY A 115 -7.64 -5.03 6.95
N PHE A 116 -8.56 -4.32 7.58
CA PHE A 116 -8.38 -2.91 7.93
C PHE A 116 -7.13 -2.66 8.77
N ILE A 117 -7.00 -3.36 9.91
CA ILE A 117 -5.85 -3.22 10.82
C ILE A 117 -4.55 -3.60 10.09
N MET A 118 -4.58 -4.66 9.30
CA MET A 118 -3.43 -5.15 8.56
C MET A 118 -2.92 -4.13 7.54
N ASN A 119 -3.80 -3.42 6.84
CA ASN A 119 -3.39 -2.36 5.91
C ASN A 119 -2.91 -1.09 6.63
N VAL A 120 -3.61 -0.66 7.68
CA VAL A 120 -3.23 0.53 8.47
C VAL A 120 -1.84 0.36 9.07
N LEU A 121 -1.52 -0.84 9.56
CA LEU A 121 -0.21 -1.16 10.14
C LEU A 121 0.82 -1.64 9.11
N ASN A 122 0.50 -1.64 7.81
CA ASN A 122 1.41 -2.15 6.79
C ASN A 122 2.53 -1.14 6.51
N PRO A 123 3.79 -1.44 6.85
CA PRO A 123 4.91 -0.53 6.58
C PRO A 123 5.15 -0.33 5.08
N LYS A 124 4.86 -1.34 4.23
CA LYS A 124 4.96 -1.23 2.76
C LYS A 124 4.04 -0.12 2.24
N VAL A 125 2.77 -0.13 2.65
CA VAL A 125 1.76 0.84 2.23
C VAL A 125 2.06 2.21 2.82
N SER A 126 2.35 2.28 4.11
CA SER A 126 2.66 3.53 4.81
C SER A 126 3.84 4.26 4.15
N ILE A 127 4.92 3.53 3.86
CA ILE A 127 6.13 4.10 3.25
C ILE A 127 5.86 4.56 1.81
N PHE A 128 5.10 3.81 1.03
CA PHE A 128 4.68 4.27 -0.30
C PHE A 128 3.88 5.58 -0.23
N PHE A 129 2.92 5.68 0.69
CA PHE A 129 2.14 6.89 0.86
C PHE A 129 2.96 8.07 1.40
N LEU A 130 3.93 7.85 2.27
CA LEU A 130 4.78 8.93 2.79
C LEU A 130 5.82 9.41 1.77
N ALA A 131 6.47 8.48 1.07
CA ALA A 131 7.58 8.79 0.16
C ALA A 131 7.10 9.14 -1.25
N PHE A 132 6.05 8.50 -1.76
CA PHE A 132 5.70 8.53 -3.18
C PHE A 132 4.45 9.39 -3.46
N PHE A 133 3.40 9.28 -2.64
CA PHE A 133 2.11 9.96 -2.87
C PHE A 133 2.19 11.50 -2.93
N PRO A 134 2.95 12.22 -2.05
CA PRO A 134 3.06 13.68 -2.15
C PRO A 134 3.64 14.13 -3.49
N GLY A 135 4.48 13.31 -4.12
CA GLY A 135 5.06 13.58 -5.43
C GLY A 135 4.00 13.71 -6.52
N PHE A 136 2.91 12.94 -6.44
CA PHE A 136 1.79 13.04 -7.38
C PHE A 136 0.84 14.18 -7.05
N LEU A 137 0.73 14.57 -5.78
CA LEU A 137 -0.12 15.69 -5.34
C LEU A 137 0.48 17.05 -5.73
N TYR A 138 1.80 17.20 -5.59
CA TYR A 138 2.50 18.48 -5.78
C TYR A 138 3.39 18.50 -7.02
N SER A 139 3.30 17.50 -7.90
CA SER A 139 4.02 17.50 -9.17
C SER A 139 3.69 18.77 -9.93
N THR A 140 4.64 19.71 -9.94
CA THR A 140 4.57 20.96 -10.70
C THR A 140 5.02 20.74 -12.14
N ALA A 141 5.16 19.47 -12.57
CA ALA A 141 5.45 19.13 -13.96
C ALA A 141 4.17 19.29 -14.80
N GLN A 142 3.88 20.56 -15.12
CA GLN A 142 3.33 21.07 -16.40
C GLN A 142 2.96 22.56 -16.30
N ASN A 143 3.75 23.39 -15.62
CA ASN A 143 3.73 24.85 -15.80
C ASN A 143 5.12 25.40 -16.19
N THR A 144 5.95 24.61 -16.87
CA THR A 144 7.05 25.18 -17.62
C THR A 144 6.46 25.79 -18.89
N ILE A 145 6.18 27.08 -18.79
CA ILE A 145 5.98 27.95 -19.93
C ILE A 145 7.18 27.73 -20.87
N ILE A 146 6.90 27.22 -22.07
CA ILE A 146 7.65 27.52 -23.29
C ILE A 146 6.62 27.93 -24.33
#